data_AF-F4RNU1-F1
#
_entry.id   AF-F4RNU1-F1
#
_cell.length_a   1.000
_cell.length_b   1.000
_cell.length_c   1.000
_cell.angle_alpha   90.00
_cell.angle_beta   90.00
_cell.angle_gamma   90.00
#
_symmetry.space_group_name_H-M   'P 1'
#
loop_
_entity.id
_entity.type
_entity.pdbx_description
1 polymer ?
#
loop_
_entity_poly.entity_id
_entity_poly.type
_entity_poly.pdbx_seq_one_letter_code
_entity_poly.pdbx_strand_id
1 'polypeptide(L)'
;MKTSNCLKTMLKINSRTSSDSDDGKDLCPFCDEEMPPNPSSKLLKMKAELLLLPNITKGIGRPGAMSLPWLQRASFCGLHDAEREVIPHGLTQGWPTSIDFKKLERVSFKLAFEDHPA
;
A
#
# COMPACT_ATOMS: atom_id res chain seq x y z
N MET A 1 -3.68 40.82 22.38
CA MET A 1 -2.84 39.63 22.15
C MET A 1 -3.52 38.43 22.80
N LYS A 2 -4.10 37.52 22.01
CA LYS A 2 -4.57 36.20 22.49
C LYS A 2 -4.29 35.19 21.38
N THR A 3 -3.29 34.35 21.55
CA THR A 3 -3.00 33.23 20.64
C THR A 3 -3.61 31.95 21.22
N SER A 4 -4.41 31.28 20.39
CA SER A 4 -5.07 30.01 20.69
C SER A 4 -4.08 28.87 20.44
N ASN A 5 -3.76 28.11 21.49
CA ASN A 5 -2.97 26.88 21.41
C ASN A 5 -3.92 25.69 21.56
N CYS A 6 -4.38 25.12 20.45
CA CYS A 6 -5.20 23.90 20.45
C CYS A 6 -4.69 22.85 19.45
N LEU A 7 -3.37 22.72 19.30
CA LEU A 7 -2.75 21.68 18.49
C LEU A 7 -1.49 21.18 19.19
N LYS A 8 -1.63 20.05 19.90
CA LYS A 8 -0.61 19.10 20.43
C LYS A 8 -1.28 18.41 21.63
N THR A 9 -1.48 17.10 21.73
CA THR A 9 -0.79 15.96 21.14
C THR A 9 -1.68 14.74 21.38
N MET A 10 -2.24 14.16 20.31
CA MET A 10 -2.81 12.81 20.34
C MET A 10 -1.68 11.83 20.03
N LEU A 11 -0.99 11.37 21.08
CA LEU A 11 -0.09 10.21 21.07
C LEU A 11 -0.20 9.56 22.45
N LYS A 12 -1.22 8.72 22.63
CA LYS A 12 -1.27 7.74 23.73
C LYS A 12 -1.58 6.38 23.12
N ILE A 13 -0.54 5.83 22.51
CA ILE A 13 -0.44 4.44 22.08
C ILE A 13 -0.57 3.61 23.34
N ASN A 14 -1.64 2.83 23.50
CA ASN A 14 -1.78 1.89 24.60
C ASN A 14 -1.17 0.56 24.16
N SER A 15 0.14 0.43 24.39
CA SER A 15 0.89 -0.81 24.28
C SER A 15 0.58 -1.69 25.50
N ARG A 16 -0.14 -2.79 25.29
CA ARG A 16 -0.05 -3.97 26.17
C ARG A 16 0.59 -5.09 25.38
N THR A 17 1.88 -5.28 25.63
CA THR A 17 2.66 -6.44 25.24
C THR A 17 2.44 -7.54 26.26
N SER A 18 1.88 -8.66 25.84
CA SER A 18 2.00 -9.95 26.53
C SER A 18 2.82 -10.86 25.63
N SER A 19 3.95 -11.31 26.15
CA SER A 19 4.93 -12.20 25.56
C SER A 19 4.33 -13.58 25.27
N ASP A 20 4.54 -14.08 24.06
CA ASP A 20 5.07 -15.42 23.80
C ASP A 20 5.56 -15.44 22.35
N SER A 21 6.67 -16.14 22.11
CA SER A 21 7.49 -16.14 20.90
C SER A 21 6.69 -16.25 19.60
N ASP A 22 6.63 -15.16 18.84
CA ASP A 22 6.17 -15.17 17.45
C ASP A 22 7.08 -14.18 16.72
N ASP A 23 7.81 -14.63 15.71
CA ASP A 23 8.62 -13.79 14.85
C ASP A 23 7.74 -12.61 14.40
N GLY A 24 7.94 -11.44 15.03
CA GLY A 24 7.02 -10.29 15.06
C GLY A 24 6.85 -9.60 13.71
N LYS A 25 6.42 -10.36 12.70
CA LYS A 25 6.12 -9.91 11.37
C LYS A 25 4.69 -9.42 11.38
N ASP A 26 4.53 -8.11 11.22
CA ASP A 26 3.23 -7.51 10.98
C ASP A 26 2.67 -8.08 9.67
N LEU A 27 1.81 -9.10 9.75
CA LEU A 27 1.18 -9.70 8.59
C LEU A 27 0.07 -8.80 8.05
N CYS A 28 -0.08 -8.78 6.73
CA CYS A 28 -1.21 -8.18 6.04
C CYS A 28 -2.50 -8.85 6.51
N PRO A 29 -3.51 -8.11 7.03
CA PRO A 29 -4.76 -8.71 7.52
C PRO A 29 -5.55 -9.46 6.45
N PHE A 30 -5.27 -9.19 5.16
CA PHE A 30 -6.03 -9.75 4.06
C PHE A 30 -5.31 -10.93 3.40
N CYS A 31 -4.05 -10.78 2.96
CA CYS A 31 -3.31 -11.82 2.20
C CYS A 31 -2.30 -12.64 2.99
N ASP A 32 -2.07 -12.32 4.25
CA ASP A 32 -1.26 -13.15 5.15
C ASP A 32 0.25 -13.11 4.83
N GLU A 33 0.64 -12.26 3.88
CA GLU A 33 2.02 -11.92 3.58
C GLU A 33 2.53 -10.83 4.54
N GLU A 34 3.84 -10.66 4.61
CA GLU A 34 4.46 -9.65 5.46
C GLU A 34 4.15 -8.22 4.95
N MET A 35 3.91 -7.29 5.86
CA MET A 35 3.82 -5.86 5.54
C MET A 35 5.20 -5.28 5.18
N PRO A 36 5.26 -4.24 4.33
CA PRO A 36 6.51 -3.53 4.06
C PRO A 36 7.08 -2.93 5.36
N PRO A 37 8.41 -2.90 5.52
CA PRO A 37 9.06 -2.41 6.74
C PRO A 37 8.85 -0.91 6.97
N ASN A 38 8.69 -0.13 5.89
CA ASN A 38 8.43 1.31 5.93
C ASN A 38 7.20 1.63 5.07
N PRO A 39 5.97 1.38 5.58
CA PRO A 39 4.75 1.58 4.82
C PRO A 39 4.52 3.06 4.54
N SER A 40 4.04 3.39 3.34
CA SER A 40 3.68 4.75 3.00
C SER A 40 2.45 5.23 3.78
N SER A 41 2.31 6.55 3.93
CA SER A 41 1.12 7.14 4.52
C SER A 41 -0.16 6.77 3.76
N LYS A 42 -0.06 6.58 2.44
CA LYS A 42 -1.16 6.13 1.57
C LYS A 42 -1.58 4.70 1.93
N LEU A 43 -0.62 3.79 2.09
CA LEU A 43 -0.91 2.41 2.46
C LEU A 43 -1.56 2.31 3.84
N LEU A 44 -1.03 3.04 4.83
CA LEU A 44 -1.60 3.09 6.18
C LEU A 44 -3.02 3.64 6.21
N LYS A 45 -3.28 4.72 5.45
CA LYS A 45 -4.62 5.30 5.31
C LYS A 45 -5.59 4.31 4.68
N MET A 46 -5.21 3.65 3.60
CA MET A 46 -6.05 2.65 2.95
C MET A 46 -6.31 1.44 3.85
N LYS A 47 -5.31 0.99 4.64
CA LYS A 47 -5.51 -0.06 5.66
C LYS A 47 -6.60 0.36 6.64
N ALA A 48 -6.51 1.56 7.20
CA ALA A 48 -7.48 2.06 8.16
C ALA A 48 -8.88 2.19 7.55
N GLU A 49 -9.00 2.70 6.33
CA GLU A 49 -10.28 2.83 5.63
C GLU A 49 -10.94 1.48 5.37
N LEU A 50 -10.17 0.49 4.89
CA LEU A 50 -10.68 -0.85 4.63
C LEU A 50 -11.14 -1.56 5.90
N LEU A 51 -10.45 -1.36 7.02
CA LEU A 51 -10.82 -1.92 8.33
C LEU A 51 -12.11 -1.31 8.91
N LEU A 52 -12.52 -0.13 8.44
CA LEU A 52 -13.75 0.55 8.87
C LEU A 52 -14.97 0.21 7.99
N LEU A 53 -14.78 -0.55 6.91
CA LEU A 53 -15.87 -0.89 6.01
C LEU A 53 -16.91 -1.78 6.70
N PRO A 54 -18.22 -1.54 6.51
CA PRO A 54 -19.28 -2.31 7.16
C PRO A 54 -19.36 -3.76 6.66
N ASN A 55 -18.86 -4.04 5.45
CA ASN A 55 -18.85 -5.36 4.83
C ASN A 55 -17.59 -6.17 5.17
N ILE A 56 -16.71 -5.68 6.04
CA ILE A 56 -15.55 -6.45 6.50
C ILE A 56 -16.01 -7.54 7.47
N THR A 57 -15.49 -8.74 7.26
CA THR A 57 -15.77 -9.89 8.14
C THR A 57 -14.47 -10.49 8.64
N LYS A 58 -14.54 -11.30 9.70
CA LYS A 58 -13.36 -12.03 10.17
C LYS A 58 -12.95 -13.05 9.11
N GLY A 59 -11.67 -13.08 8.79
CA GLY A 59 -11.06 -14.12 7.97
C GLY A 59 -10.97 -15.45 8.71
N ILE A 60 -10.69 -16.50 7.97
CA ILE A 60 -10.48 -17.86 8.48
C ILE A 60 -8.97 -18.10 8.56
N GLY A 61 -8.50 -18.87 9.55
CA GLY A 61 -7.13 -19.39 9.60
C GLY A 61 -6.31 -18.86 10.78
N ARG A 62 -6.18 -17.53 10.93
CA ARG A 62 -5.41 -16.93 12.04
C ARG A 62 -6.16 -15.79 12.75
N PRO A 63 -5.80 -15.50 14.01
CA PRO A 63 -6.24 -14.29 14.70
C PRO A 63 -5.87 -13.03 13.90
N GLY A 64 -6.80 -12.09 13.78
CA GLY A 64 -6.57 -10.82 13.07
C GLY A 64 -6.73 -10.88 11.54
N ALA A 65 -6.96 -12.06 10.96
CA ALA A 65 -7.35 -12.19 9.56
C ALA A 65 -8.69 -11.48 9.31
N MET A 66 -8.78 -10.76 8.20
CA MET A 66 -9.96 -10.04 7.75
C MET A 66 -10.29 -10.41 6.31
N SER A 67 -11.58 -10.50 6.01
CA SER A 67 -12.09 -10.84 4.69
C SER A 67 -12.85 -9.66 4.09
N LEU A 68 -12.52 -9.36 2.82
CA LEU A 68 -13.12 -8.32 1.99
C LEU A 68 -13.34 -8.87 0.57
N PRO A 69 -14.27 -8.26 -0.21
CA PRO A 69 -14.41 -8.54 -1.63
C PRO A 69 -13.08 -8.41 -2.38
N TRP A 70 -12.86 -9.30 -3.34
CA TRP A 70 -11.57 -9.43 -4.04
C TRP A 70 -11.07 -8.10 -4.63
N LEU A 71 -11.92 -7.29 -5.26
CA LEU A 71 -11.53 -6.01 -5.87
C LEU A 71 -10.99 -5.00 -4.84
N GLN A 72 -11.62 -4.92 -3.66
CA GLN A 72 -11.19 -4.01 -2.59
C GLN A 72 -9.86 -4.49 -2.00
N ARG A 73 -9.74 -5.80 -1.80
CA ARG A 73 -8.51 -6.45 -1.33
C ARG A 73 -7.36 -6.30 -2.33
N ALA A 74 -7.59 -6.53 -3.61
CA ALA A 74 -6.55 -6.53 -4.65
C ALA A 74 -5.84 -5.19 -4.76
N SER A 75 -6.59 -4.08 -4.62
CA SER A 75 -6.02 -2.73 -4.63
C SER A 75 -5.06 -2.50 -3.46
N PHE A 76 -5.42 -2.98 -2.26
CA PHE A 76 -4.55 -2.89 -1.09
C PHE A 76 -3.35 -3.84 -1.17
N CYS A 77 -3.61 -5.09 -1.55
CA CYS A 77 -2.57 -6.11 -1.67
C CYS A 77 -1.52 -5.74 -2.71
N GLY A 78 -1.94 -5.26 -3.88
CA GLY A 78 -1.01 -4.80 -4.90
C GLY A 78 -0.17 -3.60 -4.45
N LEU A 79 -0.71 -2.70 -3.60
CA LEU A 79 0.08 -1.58 -3.09
C LEU A 79 1.13 -2.01 -2.07
N HIS A 80 0.79 -2.87 -1.09
CA HIS A 80 1.79 -3.28 -0.10
C HIS A 80 2.87 -4.18 -0.71
N ASP A 81 2.52 -5.02 -1.69
CA ASP A 81 3.50 -5.80 -2.45
C ASP A 81 4.44 -4.89 -3.24
N ALA A 82 3.88 -3.86 -3.90
CA ALA A 82 4.71 -2.87 -4.60
C ALA A 82 5.67 -2.14 -3.66
N GLU A 83 5.22 -1.73 -2.47
CA GLU A 83 6.06 -1.07 -1.48
C GLU A 83 7.10 -1.99 -0.84
N ARG A 84 6.81 -3.30 -0.73
CA ARG A 84 7.68 -4.28 -0.10
C ARG A 84 8.74 -4.82 -1.05
N GLU A 85 8.37 -5.16 -2.27
CA GLU A 85 9.21 -5.91 -3.22
C GLU A 85 9.53 -5.09 -4.47
N VAL A 86 8.51 -4.60 -5.18
CA VAL A 86 8.68 -4.04 -6.54
C VAL A 86 9.47 -2.73 -6.54
N ILE A 87 9.11 -1.78 -5.67
CA ILE A 87 9.75 -0.47 -5.60
C ILE A 87 11.21 -0.62 -5.13
N PRO A 88 11.51 -1.30 -4.00
CA PRO A 88 12.89 -1.54 -3.59
C PRO A 88 13.71 -2.22 -4.68
N HIS A 89 13.16 -3.23 -5.35
CA HIS A 89 13.82 -3.90 -6.46
C HIS A 89 14.16 -2.91 -7.60
N GLY A 90 13.19 -2.11 -8.06
CA GLY A 90 13.42 -1.09 -9.08
C GLY A 90 14.50 -0.08 -8.69
N LEU A 91 14.53 0.34 -7.42
CA LEU A 91 15.59 1.23 -6.91
C LEU A 91 16.97 0.57 -6.99
N THR A 92 17.10 -0.71 -6.65
CA THR A 92 18.38 -1.44 -6.82
C THR A 92 18.81 -1.56 -8.27
N GLN A 93 17.86 -1.56 -9.21
CA GLN A 93 18.11 -1.57 -10.65
C GLN A 93 18.35 -0.17 -11.24
N GLY A 94 18.36 0.88 -10.42
CA GLY A 94 18.58 2.26 -10.87
C GLY A 94 17.38 2.91 -11.56
N TRP A 95 16.16 2.42 -11.31
CA TRP A 95 14.95 3.03 -11.86
C TRP A 95 14.73 4.42 -11.25
N PRO A 96 14.31 5.41 -12.05
CA PRO A 96 14.12 6.77 -11.56
C PRO A 96 12.89 6.86 -10.63
N THR A 97 13.06 7.53 -9.50
CA THR A 97 11.95 7.88 -8.59
C THR A 97 11.17 9.11 -9.01
N SER A 98 11.74 9.89 -9.93
CA SER A 98 11.14 11.10 -10.49
C SER A 98 11.37 11.13 -11.99
N ILE A 99 10.30 11.39 -12.73
CA ILE A 99 10.33 11.50 -14.19
C ILE A 99 10.40 12.98 -14.57
N ASP A 100 11.43 13.37 -15.31
CA ASP A 100 11.51 14.69 -15.94
C ASP A 100 10.85 14.64 -17.33
N PHE A 101 9.56 14.95 -17.37
CA PHE A 101 8.78 14.93 -18.62
C PHE A 101 9.30 15.89 -19.70
N LYS A 102 10.11 16.90 -19.36
CA LYS A 102 10.70 17.81 -20.35
C LYS A 102 11.82 17.14 -21.15
N LYS A 103 12.45 16.10 -20.59
CA LYS A 103 13.50 15.31 -21.25
C LYS A 103 12.96 14.10 -21.99
N LEU A 104 11.66 13.83 -21.89
CA LEU A 104 11.04 12.75 -22.64
C LEU A 104 10.85 13.21 -24.09
N GLU A 105 11.53 12.53 -25.01
CA GLU A 105 11.27 12.73 -26.44
C GLU A 105 9.85 12.28 -26.77
N ARG A 106 9.15 13.08 -27.57
CA ARG A 106 7.79 12.77 -28.00
C ARG A 106 7.84 11.66 -29.06
N VAL A 107 7.77 10.41 -28.63
CA VAL A 107 7.63 9.27 -29.54
C VAL A 107 6.25 9.32 -30.21
N SER A 108 6.25 9.66 -31.49
CA SER A 108 5.06 9.64 -32.34
C SER A 108 4.85 8.18 -32.76
N PHE A 109 3.87 7.50 -32.18
CA PHE A 109 3.52 6.14 -32.63
C PHE A 109 2.81 6.26 -33.98
N LYS A 110 3.58 6.18 -35.07
CA LYS A 110 3.04 6.18 -36.42
C LYS A 110 2.47 4.78 -36.68
N LEU A 111 1.17 4.63 -36.50
CA LEU A 111 0.45 3.45 -36.94
C LEU A 111 0.55 3.38 -38.47
N ALA A 112 1.48 2.58 -38.97
CA ALA A 112 1.44 2.12 -40.34
C ALA A 112 0.34 1.05 -40.40
N PHE A 113 -0.89 1.48 -40.64
CA PHE A 113 -1.96 0.58 -41.05
C PHE A 113 -1.78 0.42 -42.56
N GLU A 114 -1.09 -0.63 -42.98
CA GLU A 114 -1.04 -1.00 -44.40
C GLU A 114 -2.43 -1.53 -44.79
N ASP A 115 -3.13 -0.77 -45.63
CA ASP A 115 -4.41 -1.16 -46.21
C ASP A 115 -4.24 -2.47 -47.00
N HIS A 116 -4.77 -3.58 -46.46
CA HIS A 116 -4.96 -4.80 -47.24
C HIS A 116 -6.21 -4.63 -48.11
N PRO A 117 -6.09 -4.70 -49.45
CA PRO A 117 -7.26 -4.67 -50.33
C PRO A 117 -8.07 -5.97 -50.19
N ALA A 118 -9.39 -5.81 -50.32
CA ALA A 118 -10.42 -6.85 -50.20
C ALA A 118 -10.41 -7.89 -51.31
#